data_AF-A0A2E1WAL4-F1
#
_entry.id   AF-A0A2E1WAL4-F1
#
_cell.length_a   1.000
_cell.length_b   1.000
_cell.length_c   1.000
_cell.angle_alpha   90.00
_cell.angle_beta   90.00
_cell.angle_gamma   90.00
#
_symmetry.space_group_name_H-M   'P 1'
#
loop_
_entity.id
_entity.type
_entity.pdbx_description
1 polymer ?
#
loop_
_entity_poly.entity_id
_entity_poly.type
_entity_poly.pdbx_seq_one_letter_code
_entity_poly.pdbx_strand_id
1 'polypeptide(L)'
;MLNDDMLQKINDLISTGVKVPGFGNKVMLDKSRLDGFVKEISDLMPQDIQEAKEIINQKNSILAQANMESQRIIESANRESSDITNKSQEEFEQLVDDSSVIEEATKKSESIIQKSKNEAEDIVKRAEQKAENIIDSADQQIMSKKEGADNYSKEVLFDLEERLSEILGQVRRGIDSLNISDINTNEEEK
;
A
#
# COMPACT_ATOMS: atom_id res chain seq x y z
N MET A 1 60.80 -2.28 43.31
CA MET A 1 61.57 -2.20 44.58
C MET A 1 62.96 -2.82 44.45
N LEU A 2 63.14 -3.96 43.78
CA LEU A 2 64.47 -4.60 43.61
C LEU A 2 65.47 -3.79 42.75
N ASN A 3 64.98 -3.12 41.69
CA ASN A 3 65.83 -2.33 40.79
C ASN A 3 66.40 -1.04 41.41
N ASP A 4 65.62 -0.35 42.25
CA ASP A 4 66.08 0.88 42.90
C ASP A 4 67.16 0.59 43.95
N ASP A 5 67.07 -0.56 44.64
CA ASP A 5 68.08 -1.04 45.58
C ASP A 5 69.39 -1.44 44.89
N MET A 6 69.32 -2.12 43.74
CA MET A 6 70.49 -2.46 42.93
C MET A 6 71.21 -1.22 42.40
N LEU A 7 70.45 -0.23 41.92
CA LEU A 7 71.02 1.04 41.45
C LEU A 7 71.65 1.83 42.60
N GLN A 8 71.01 1.84 43.78
CA GLN A 8 71.58 2.47 44.96
C GLN A 8 72.88 1.79 45.39
N LYS A 9 72.93 0.45 45.41
CA LYS A 9 74.14 -0.32 45.71
C LYS A 9 75.29 -0.08 44.72
N ILE A 10 75.00 0.08 43.42
CA ILE A 10 76.01 0.47 42.42
C ILE A 10 76.56 1.86 42.72
N ASN A 11 75.66 2.83 42.98
CA ASN A 11 76.05 4.19 43.31
C ASN A 11 76.86 4.25 44.62
N ASP A 12 76.51 3.42 45.60
CA ASP A 12 77.23 3.29 46.86
C ASP A 12 78.61 2.64 46.65
N LEU A 13 78.72 1.61 45.81
CA LEU A 13 79.99 0.99 45.46
C LEU A 13 80.94 1.97 44.75
N ILE A 14 80.38 2.80 43.85
CA ILE A 14 81.14 3.85 43.14
C ILE A 14 81.55 4.99 44.09
N SER A 15 80.69 5.40 45.02
CA SER A 15 80.95 6.52 45.93
C SER A 15 81.88 6.17 47.10
N THR A 16 81.91 4.91 47.52
CA THR A 16 82.80 4.40 48.60
C THR A 16 84.18 3.97 48.12
N GLY A 17 84.41 3.94 46.81
CA GLY A 17 85.71 3.61 46.24
C GLY A 17 86.77 4.69 46.51
N VAL A 18 88.03 4.27 46.60
CA VAL A 18 89.15 5.17 46.93
C VAL A 18 89.56 5.94 45.67
N LYS A 19 89.54 7.29 45.72
CA LYS A 19 90.06 8.12 44.62
C LYS A 19 91.56 7.91 44.46
N VAL A 20 92.02 7.72 43.23
CA VAL A 20 93.43 7.43 42.94
C VAL A 20 94.20 8.74 42.76
N PRO A 21 95.19 9.08 43.62
CA PRO A 21 95.97 10.30 43.47
C PRO A 21 96.72 10.36 42.14
N GLY A 22 96.69 11.51 41.46
CA GLY A 22 97.33 11.71 40.14
C GLY A 22 96.50 11.24 38.94
N PHE A 23 95.36 10.58 39.16
CA PHE A 23 94.50 10.04 38.11
C PHE A 23 93.09 10.67 38.12
N GLY A 24 92.99 12.00 38.14
CA GLY A 24 91.74 12.76 37.92
C GLY A 24 90.48 12.19 38.61
N ASN A 25 89.41 11.97 37.84
CA ASN A 25 88.12 11.44 38.32
C ASN A 25 88.07 9.90 38.41
N LYS A 26 89.21 9.20 38.50
CA LYS A 26 89.22 7.73 38.60
C LYS A 26 89.05 7.27 40.05
N VAL A 27 88.18 6.28 40.23
CA VAL A 27 87.90 5.64 41.51
C VAL A 27 88.38 4.19 41.46
N MET A 28 89.13 3.76 42.47
CA MET A 28 89.54 2.37 42.64
C MET A 28 88.43 1.60 43.33
N LEU A 29 87.95 0.56 42.67
CA LEU A 29 86.91 -0.32 43.17
C LEU A 29 87.52 -1.66 43.60
N ASP A 30 87.00 -2.21 44.68
CA ASP A 30 87.35 -3.56 45.11
C ASP A 30 86.73 -4.57 44.13
N LYS A 31 87.59 -5.24 43.37
CA LYS A 31 87.20 -6.25 42.39
C LYS A 31 86.33 -7.35 43.03
N SER A 32 86.64 -7.78 44.25
CA SER A 32 85.92 -8.86 44.92
C SER A 32 84.48 -8.46 45.26
N ARG A 33 84.29 -7.20 45.66
CA ARG A 33 82.95 -6.64 45.93
C ARG A 33 82.16 -6.46 44.63
N LEU A 34 82.80 -6.01 43.56
CA LEU A 34 82.18 -5.88 42.25
C LEU A 34 81.76 -7.24 41.68
N ASP A 35 82.64 -8.24 41.74
CA ASP A 35 82.35 -9.60 41.28
C ASP A 35 81.19 -10.23 42.07
N GLY A 36 81.14 -10.01 43.39
CA GLY A 36 80.02 -10.45 44.24
C GLY A 36 78.69 -9.81 43.86
N PHE A 37 78.69 -8.50 43.57
CA PHE A 37 77.49 -7.76 43.18
C PHE A 37 77.01 -8.12 41.76
N VAL A 38 77.93 -8.25 40.80
CA VAL A 38 77.61 -8.74 39.45
C VAL A 38 77.02 -10.15 39.51
N LYS A 39 77.53 -11.00 40.41
CA LYS A 39 76.96 -12.32 40.65
C LYS A 39 75.56 -12.25 41.24
N GLU A 40 75.30 -11.37 42.21
CA GLU A 40 73.97 -11.15 42.77
C GLU A 40 72.95 -10.72 41.70
N ILE A 41 73.31 -9.77 40.83
CA ILE A 41 72.48 -9.39 39.66
C ILE A 41 72.29 -10.57 38.71
N SER A 42 73.37 -11.28 38.41
CA SER A 42 73.34 -12.43 37.49
C SER A 42 72.53 -13.61 38.05
N ASP A 43 72.41 -13.74 39.37
CA ASP A 43 71.63 -14.78 40.03
C ASP A 43 70.13 -14.39 40.08
N LEU A 44 69.82 -13.10 40.17
CA LEU A 44 68.43 -12.57 40.27
C LEU A 44 67.76 -12.32 38.89
N MET A 45 68.48 -11.82 37.89
CA MET A 45 67.92 -11.54 36.55
C MET A 45 67.29 -12.73 35.81
N PRO A 46 67.83 -13.96 35.89
CA PRO A 46 67.24 -15.11 35.19
C PRO A 46 65.81 -15.41 35.63
N GLN A 47 65.51 -15.18 36.91
CA GLN A 47 64.19 -15.41 37.48
C GLN A 47 63.18 -14.40 36.95
N ASP A 48 63.52 -13.11 36.93
CA ASP A 48 62.64 -12.04 36.42
C ASP A 48 62.36 -12.21 34.92
N ILE A 49 63.36 -12.63 34.12
CA ILE A 49 63.19 -12.90 32.69
C ILE A 49 62.28 -14.12 32.48
N GLN A 50 62.42 -15.14 33.33
CA GLN A 50 61.56 -16.33 33.29
C GLN A 50 60.10 -15.98 33.63
N GLU A 51 59.88 -15.19 34.68
CA GLU A 51 58.56 -14.69 35.06
C GLU A 51 57.94 -13.83 33.94
N ALA A 52 58.71 -12.92 33.34
CA ALA A 52 58.25 -12.12 32.21
C ALA A 52 57.84 -12.98 31.00
N LYS A 53 58.60 -14.04 30.70
CA LYS A 53 58.23 -15.01 29.65
C LYS A 53 56.94 -15.74 29.97
N GLU A 54 56.75 -16.16 31.22
CA GLU A 54 55.52 -16.82 31.66
C GLU A 54 54.31 -15.89 31.55
N ILE A 55 54.44 -14.63 31.96
CA ILE A 55 53.38 -13.61 31.80
C ILE A 55 53.06 -13.39 30.31
N ILE A 56 54.07 -13.30 29.43
CA ILE A 56 53.85 -13.15 27.98
C ILE A 56 53.12 -14.37 27.42
N ASN A 57 53.51 -15.58 27.82
CA ASN A 57 52.85 -16.81 27.38
C ASN A 57 51.39 -16.87 27.87
N GLN A 58 51.14 -16.52 29.13
CA GLN A 58 49.79 -16.42 29.68
C GLN A 58 48.95 -15.39 28.92
N LYS A 59 49.50 -14.19 28.66
CA LYS A 59 48.84 -13.16 27.85
C LYS A 59 48.50 -13.67 26.45
N ASN A 60 49.43 -14.33 25.78
CA ASN A 60 49.20 -14.88 24.45
C ASN A 60 48.09 -15.96 24.47
N SER A 61 48.07 -16.81 25.51
CA SER A 61 47.01 -17.80 25.71
C SER A 61 45.65 -17.14 25.93
N ILE A 62 45.57 -16.09 26.75
CA ILE A 62 44.34 -15.34 27.00
C ILE A 62 43.83 -14.70 25.70
N LEU A 63 44.71 -14.08 24.90
CA LEU A 63 44.34 -13.50 23.61
C LEU A 63 43.83 -14.55 22.63
N ALA A 64 44.49 -15.72 22.57
CA ALA A 64 44.03 -16.83 21.74
C ALA A 64 42.63 -17.31 22.17
N GLN A 65 42.40 -17.47 23.49
CA GLN A 65 41.12 -17.87 24.04
C GLN A 65 40.02 -16.83 23.77
N ALA A 66 40.31 -15.54 23.97
CA ALA A 66 39.36 -14.45 23.70
C ALA A 66 38.99 -14.38 22.21
N ASN A 67 39.95 -14.60 21.32
CA ASN A 67 39.69 -14.64 19.87
C ASN A 67 38.82 -15.85 19.49
N MET A 68 39.10 -17.03 20.02
CA MET A 68 38.28 -18.23 19.78
C MET A 68 36.85 -18.04 20.29
N GLU A 69 36.68 -17.46 21.48
CA GLU A 69 35.36 -17.21 22.04
C GLU A 69 34.60 -16.15 21.24
N SER A 70 35.27 -15.09 20.79
CA SER A 70 34.67 -14.09 19.91
C SER A 70 34.17 -14.70 18.61
N GLN A 71 34.95 -15.59 17.99
CA GLN A 71 34.53 -16.31 16.79
C GLN A 71 33.30 -17.18 17.05
N ARG A 72 33.27 -17.90 18.17
CA ARG A 72 32.10 -18.72 18.57
C ARG A 72 30.84 -17.88 18.78
N ILE A 73 30.97 -16.71 19.41
CA ILE A 73 29.84 -15.79 19.62
C ILE A 73 29.31 -15.31 18.27
N ILE A 74 30.17 -14.87 17.36
CA ILE A 74 29.77 -14.40 16.02
C ILE A 74 29.11 -15.52 15.22
N GLU A 75 29.68 -16.73 15.23
CA GLU A 75 29.08 -17.88 14.55
C GLU A 75 27.71 -18.23 15.11
N SER A 76 27.56 -18.21 16.44
CA SER A 76 26.29 -18.51 17.10
C SER A 76 25.23 -17.45 16.79
N ALA A 77 25.60 -16.17 16.85
CA ALA A 77 24.71 -15.06 16.52
C ALA A 77 24.28 -15.09 15.04
N ASN A 78 25.19 -15.43 14.13
CA ASN A 78 24.86 -15.56 12.71
C ASN A 78 23.91 -16.75 12.44
N ARG A 79 24.13 -17.89 13.12
CA ARG A 79 23.21 -19.03 13.05
C ARG A 79 21.83 -18.67 13.58
N GLU A 80 21.77 -18.09 14.78
CA GLU A 80 20.51 -17.67 15.39
C GLU A 80 19.78 -16.63 14.53
N SER A 81 20.50 -15.65 13.97
CA SER A 81 19.92 -14.67 13.05
C SER A 81 19.36 -15.34 11.79
N SER A 82 20.07 -16.33 11.23
CA SER A 82 19.59 -17.08 10.08
C SER A 82 18.37 -17.91 10.43
N ASP A 83 18.37 -18.57 11.58
CA ASP A 83 17.27 -19.42 12.06
C ASP A 83 16.02 -18.58 12.34
N ILE A 84 16.16 -17.42 12.98
CA ILE A 84 15.08 -16.45 13.19
C ILE A 84 14.52 -16.01 11.84
N THR A 85 15.37 -15.64 10.88
CA THR A 85 14.93 -15.17 9.56
C THR A 85 14.18 -16.25 8.80
N ASN A 86 14.71 -17.48 8.79
CA ASN A 86 14.06 -18.62 8.14
C ASN A 86 12.71 -18.93 8.78
N LYS A 87 12.67 -19.00 10.12
CA LYS A 87 11.43 -19.26 10.85
C LYS A 87 10.40 -18.15 10.64
N SER A 88 10.82 -16.88 10.64
CA SER A 88 9.92 -15.76 10.34
C SER A 88 9.39 -15.80 8.91
N GLN A 89 10.21 -16.24 7.94
CA GLN A 89 9.78 -16.41 6.56
C GLN A 89 8.75 -17.55 6.44
N GLU A 90 9.00 -18.70 7.07
CA GLU A 90 8.06 -19.83 7.10
C GLU A 90 6.73 -19.44 7.78
N GLU A 91 6.78 -18.75 8.92
CA GLU A 91 5.58 -18.23 9.61
C GLU A 91 4.84 -17.18 8.76
N PHE A 92 5.58 -16.31 8.06
CA PHE A 92 4.98 -15.32 7.16
C PHE A 92 4.31 -15.97 5.97
N GLU A 93 4.95 -16.97 5.34
CA GLU A 93 4.37 -17.73 4.24
C GLU A 93 3.08 -18.44 4.67
N GLN A 94 3.05 -19.02 5.88
CA GLN A 94 1.83 -19.60 6.45
C GLN A 94 0.73 -18.56 6.69
N LEU A 95 1.08 -17.37 7.23
CA LEU A 95 0.12 -16.28 7.42
C LEU A 95 -0.41 -15.69 6.11
N VAL A 96 0.39 -15.71 5.04
CA VAL A 96 -0.02 -15.29 3.70
C VAL A 96 -0.96 -16.31 3.07
N ASP A 97 -0.72 -17.61 3.31
CA ASP A 97 -1.62 -18.68 2.86
C ASP A 97 -2.96 -18.64 3.64
N ASP A 98 -2.92 -18.30 4.92
CA ASP A 98 -4.09 -18.06 5.79
C ASP A 98 -4.72 -16.66 5.62
N SER A 99 -4.46 -15.96 4.51
CA SER A 99 -5.06 -14.64 4.23
C SER A 99 -6.54 -14.77 3.89
N SER A 100 -7.32 -15.03 4.93
CA SER A 100 -8.76 -14.80 5.04
C SER A 100 -9.16 -13.44 4.48
N VAL A 101 -8.25 -12.46 4.47
CA VAL A 101 -8.47 -11.15 3.84
C VAL A 101 -8.64 -11.28 2.33
N ILE A 102 -7.81 -12.06 1.62
CA ILE A 102 -7.94 -12.24 0.15
C ILE A 102 -9.18 -13.09 -0.15
N GLU A 103 -9.43 -14.15 0.62
CA GLU A 103 -10.61 -14.99 0.44
C GLU A 103 -11.91 -14.22 0.71
N GLU A 104 -11.98 -13.49 1.83
CA GLU A 104 -13.13 -12.67 2.21
C GLU A 104 -13.34 -11.52 1.23
N ALA A 105 -12.25 -10.85 0.80
CA ALA A 105 -12.33 -9.82 -0.23
C ALA A 105 -12.85 -10.39 -1.55
N THR A 106 -12.39 -11.58 -1.95
CA THR A 106 -12.84 -12.26 -3.17
C THR A 106 -14.32 -12.60 -3.09
N LYS A 107 -14.76 -13.27 -2.01
CA LYS A 107 -16.18 -13.58 -1.75
C LYS A 107 -17.06 -12.34 -1.76
N LYS A 108 -16.59 -11.24 -1.14
CA LYS A 108 -17.32 -9.98 -1.10
C LYS A 108 -17.42 -9.34 -2.48
N SER A 109 -16.35 -9.36 -3.27
CA SER A 109 -16.35 -8.90 -4.66
C SER A 109 -17.30 -9.72 -5.53
N GLU A 110 -17.27 -11.05 -5.43
CA GLU A 110 -18.22 -11.93 -6.14
C GLU A 110 -19.67 -11.60 -5.78
N SER A 111 -19.96 -11.38 -4.49
CA SER A 111 -21.29 -10.98 -4.03
C SER A 111 -21.73 -9.63 -4.60
N ILE A 112 -20.83 -8.65 -4.64
CA ILE A 112 -21.11 -7.33 -5.22
C ILE A 112 -21.41 -7.47 -6.71
N ILE A 113 -20.58 -8.18 -7.47
CA ILE A 113 -20.78 -8.40 -8.90
C ILE A 113 -22.13 -9.08 -9.15
N GLN A 114 -22.48 -10.10 -8.36
CA GLN A 114 -23.74 -10.80 -8.52
C GLN A 114 -24.94 -9.89 -8.19
N LYS A 115 -24.87 -9.10 -7.13
CA LYS A 115 -25.92 -8.13 -6.78
C LYS A 115 -26.09 -7.09 -7.88
N SER A 116 -24.99 -6.52 -8.37
CA SER A 116 -25.01 -5.54 -9.46
C SER A 116 -25.58 -6.12 -10.75
N LYS A 117 -25.27 -7.39 -11.07
CA LYS A 117 -25.85 -8.08 -12.22
C LYS A 117 -27.37 -8.22 -12.08
N ASN A 118 -27.84 -8.69 -10.92
CA ASN A 118 -29.28 -8.86 -10.66
C ASN A 118 -30.01 -7.52 -10.71
N GLU A 119 -29.44 -6.47 -10.10
CA GLU A 119 -30.02 -5.12 -10.15
C GLU A 119 -30.08 -4.57 -11.58
N ALA A 120 -29.05 -4.81 -12.39
CA ALA A 120 -29.05 -4.41 -13.79
C ALA A 120 -30.15 -5.14 -14.59
N GLU A 121 -30.31 -6.45 -14.39
CA GLU A 121 -31.38 -7.24 -15.01
C GLU A 121 -32.77 -6.72 -14.60
N ASP A 122 -32.97 -6.39 -13.31
CA ASP A 122 -34.22 -5.82 -12.81
C ASP A 122 -34.51 -4.41 -13.36
N ILE A 123 -33.48 -3.59 -13.58
CA ILE A 123 -33.62 -2.28 -14.21
C ILE A 123 -34.08 -2.43 -15.66
N VAL A 124 -33.43 -3.32 -16.43
CA VAL A 124 -33.78 -3.57 -17.83
C VAL A 124 -35.22 -4.06 -17.93
N LYS A 125 -35.59 -5.07 -17.14
CA LYS A 125 -36.95 -5.63 -17.13
C LYS A 125 -38.01 -4.57 -16.79
N ARG A 126 -37.75 -3.71 -15.79
CA ARG A 126 -38.67 -2.62 -15.47
C ARG A 126 -38.76 -1.56 -16.56
N ALA A 127 -37.65 -1.28 -17.25
CA ALA A 127 -37.64 -0.36 -18.37
C ALA A 127 -38.46 -0.90 -19.55
N GLU A 128 -38.30 -2.19 -19.88
CA GLU A 128 -39.08 -2.88 -20.91
C GLU A 128 -40.58 -2.85 -20.59
N GLN A 129 -40.96 -3.24 -19.37
CA GLN A 129 -42.36 -3.23 -18.96
C GLN A 129 -42.96 -1.81 -18.96
N LYS A 130 -42.16 -0.80 -18.61
CA LYS A 130 -42.60 0.60 -18.69
C LYS A 130 -42.78 1.05 -20.13
N ALA A 131 -41.91 0.63 -21.04
CA ALA A 131 -42.03 0.94 -22.46
C ALA A 131 -43.30 0.32 -23.06
N GLU A 132 -43.58 -0.94 -22.74
CA GLU A 132 -44.82 -1.64 -23.13
C GLU A 132 -46.07 -0.86 -22.66
N ASN A 133 -46.12 -0.52 -21.37
CA ASN A 133 -47.24 0.26 -20.82
C ASN A 133 -47.42 1.64 -21.50
N ILE A 134 -46.32 2.29 -21.92
CA ILE A 134 -46.38 3.57 -22.64
C ILE A 134 -46.99 3.37 -24.03
N ILE A 135 -46.59 2.32 -24.74
CA ILE A 135 -47.12 1.99 -26.07
C ILE A 135 -48.61 1.67 -25.96
N ASP A 136 -49.00 0.81 -25.02
CA ASP A 136 -50.41 0.44 -24.82
C ASP A 136 -51.28 1.65 -24.49
N SER A 137 -50.80 2.53 -23.60
CA SER A 137 -51.53 3.77 -23.26
C SER A 137 -51.61 4.72 -24.44
N ALA A 138 -50.55 4.83 -25.24
CA ALA A 138 -50.54 5.66 -26.45
C ALA A 138 -51.53 5.13 -27.49
N ASP A 139 -51.60 3.82 -27.71
CA ASP A 139 -52.53 3.19 -28.63
C ASP A 139 -53.98 3.41 -28.21
N GLN A 140 -54.30 3.27 -26.92
CA GLN A 140 -55.62 3.60 -26.38
C GLN A 140 -56.00 5.07 -26.60
N GLN A 141 -55.07 6.00 -26.38
CA GLN A 141 -55.30 7.42 -26.62
C GLN A 141 -55.50 7.72 -28.11
N ILE A 142 -54.75 7.06 -28.99
CA ILE A 142 -54.89 7.19 -30.45
C ILE A 142 -56.27 6.70 -30.88
N MET A 143 -56.73 5.56 -30.37
CA MET A 143 -58.06 5.03 -30.67
C MET A 143 -59.15 6.00 -30.24
N SER A 144 -59.09 6.49 -28.99
CA SER A 144 -60.07 7.47 -28.48
C SER A 144 -60.07 8.78 -29.28
N LYS A 145 -58.89 9.29 -29.66
CA LYS A 145 -58.78 10.49 -30.51
C LYS A 145 -59.35 10.27 -31.91
N LYS A 146 -59.09 9.12 -32.53
CA LYS A 146 -59.66 8.78 -33.84
C LYS A 146 -61.17 8.72 -33.77
N GLU A 147 -61.71 8.01 -32.79
CA GLU A 147 -63.16 7.92 -32.60
C GLU A 147 -63.80 9.31 -32.35
N GLY A 148 -63.18 10.14 -31.50
CA GLY A 148 -63.64 11.51 -31.27
C GLY A 148 -63.59 12.38 -32.53
N ALA A 149 -62.52 12.28 -33.33
CA ALA A 149 -62.40 13.01 -34.59
C ALA A 149 -63.42 12.53 -35.65
N ASP A 150 -63.67 11.23 -35.73
CA ASP A 150 -64.67 10.65 -36.63
C ASP A 150 -66.08 11.10 -36.25
N ASN A 151 -66.39 11.11 -34.94
CA ASN A 151 -67.68 11.58 -34.45
C ASN A 151 -67.88 13.08 -34.69
N TYR A 152 -66.86 13.90 -34.41
CA TYR A 152 -66.89 15.33 -34.73
C TYR A 152 -67.09 15.57 -36.23
N SER A 153 -66.39 14.81 -37.08
CA SER A 153 -66.53 14.92 -38.54
C SER A 153 -67.96 14.58 -38.99
N LYS A 154 -68.58 13.57 -38.37
CA LYS A 154 -69.99 13.22 -38.65
C LYS A 154 -70.94 14.35 -38.25
N GLU A 155 -70.78 14.91 -37.05
CA GLU A 155 -71.59 16.07 -36.60
C GLU A 155 -71.50 17.23 -37.59
N VAL A 156 -70.29 17.64 -37.96
CA VAL A 156 -70.09 18.76 -38.90
C VAL A 156 -70.70 18.45 -40.27
N LEU A 157 -70.61 17.21 -40.75
CA LEU A 157 -71.21 16.81 -42.03
C LEU A 157 -72.74 16.79 -41.97
N PHE A 158 -73.33 16.34 -40.86
CA PHE A 158 -74.79 16.40 -40.65
C PHE A 158 -75.30 17.84 -40.58
N ASP A 159 -74.63 18.71 -39.83
CA ASP A 159 -74.99 20.13 -39.74
C ASP A 159 -74.90 20.82 -41.11
N LEU A 160 -73.91 20.45 -41.92
CA LEU A 160 -73.77 20.95 -43.29
C LEU A 160 -74.89 20.45 -44.20
N GLU A 161 -75.26 19.17 -44.10
CA GLU A 161 -76.37 18.58 -44.85
C GLU A 161 -77.71 19.28 -44.52
N GLU A 162 -77.98 19.53 -43.25
CA GLU A 162 -79.19 20.22 -42.81
C GLU A 162 -79.27 21.63 -43.40
N ARG A 163 -78.19 22.41 -43.28
CA ARG A 163 -78.09 23.76 -43.86
C ARG A 163 -78.28 23.77 -45.37
N LEU A 164 -77.65 22.82 -46.07
CA LEU A 164 -77.81 22.71 -47.53
C LEU A 164 -79.24 22.36 -47.91
N SER A 165 -79.91 21.50 -47.13
CA SER A 165 -81.32 21.13 -47.34
C SER A 165 -82.25 22.32 -47.13
N GLU A 166 -82.02 23.15 -46.12
CA GLU A 166 -82.75 24.40 -45.91
C GLU A 166 -82.60 25.37 -47.08
N ILE A 167 -81.36 25.59 -47.54
CA ILE A 167 -81.06 26.46 -48.68
C ILE A 167 -81.72 25.92 -49.96
N LEU A 168 -81.60 24.62 -50.23
CA LEU A 168 -82.28 23.98 -51.36
C LEU A 168 -83.80 24.16 -51.29
N GLY A 169 -84.38 24.03 -50.09
CA GLY A 169 -85.80 24.30 -49.86
C GLY A 169 -86.19 25.74 -50.16
N GLN A 170 -85.36 26.71 -49.79
CA GLN A 170 -85.57 28.12 -50.13
C GLN A 170 -85.47 28.36 -51.64
N VAL A 171 -84.47 27.78 -52.32
CA VAL A 171 -84.31 27.89 -53.78
C VAL A 171 -85.51 27.31 -54.52
N ARG A 172 -85.99 26.11 -54.13
CA ARG A 172 -87.18 25.49 -54.73
C ARG A 172 -88.42 26.38 -54.58
N ARG A 173 -88.68 26.88 -53.36
CA ARG A 173 -89.78 27.83 -53.13
C ARG A 173 -89.66 29.10 -53.98
N GLY A 174 -88.45 29.60 -54.18
CA GLY A 174 -88.18 30.73 -55.07
C GLY A 174 -88.48 30.42 -56.54
N ILE A 175 -88.07 29.25 -57.05
CA ILE A 175 -88.38 28.80 -58.41
C ILE A 175 -89.89 28.62 -58.60
N ASP A 176 -90.56 27.96 -57.65
CA ASP A 176 -92.02 27.73 -57.71
C ASP A 176 -92.77 29.07 -57.75
N SER A 177 -92.34 30.07 -56.98
CA SER A 177 -92.92 31.41 -56.98
C SER A 177 -92.75 32.14 -58.32
N LEU A 178 -91.62 31.99 -59.00
CA LEU A 178 -91.40 32.56 -60.34
C LEU A 178 -92.26 31.87 -61.39
N ASN A 179 -92.35 30.54 -61.36
CA ASN A 179 -93.17 29.76 -62.28
C ASN A 179 -94.67 30.07 -62.14
N ILE A 180 -95.15 30.33 -60.91
CA ILE A 180 -96.53 30.78 -60.66
C ILE A 180 -96.76 32.21 -61.19
N SER A 181 -95.73 33.07 -61.15
CA SER A 181 -95.80 34.43 -61.69
C SER A 181 -95.88 34.43 -63.23
N ASP A 182 -95.17 33.50 -63.89
CA ASP A 182 -95.21 33.28 -65.34
C ASP A 182 -96.57 32.69 -65.80
N ILE A 183 -97.27 31.92 -64.96
CA ILE A 183 -98.63 31.43 -65.25
C ILE A 183 -99.64 32.57 -65.14
N ASN A 184 -99.55 33.42 -64.11
CA ASN A 184 -100.48 34.54 -63.91
C ASN A 184 -100.31 35.67 -64.95
N THR A 185 -99.10 35.89 -65.48
CA THR A 185 -98.90 36.89 -66.56
C THR A 185 -99.46 36.44 -67.92
N ASN A 186 -99.61 35.13 -68.15
CA ASN A 186 -100.22 34.60 -69.38
C ASN A 186 -101.76 34.56 -69.36
N GLU A 187 -102.40 34.79 -68.21
CA GLU A 187 -103.87 34.89 -68.10
C GLU A 187 -104.41 36.34 -68.20
N GLU A 188 -103.55 37.36 -68.12
CA GLU A 188 -103.96 38.78 -68.23
C GLU A 188 -103.79 39.38 -69.66
N GLU A 189 -103.25 38.63 -70.64
CA GLU A 189 -103.04 39.09 -72.03
C GLU A 189 -104.01 38.50 -73.10
N LYS A 190 -105.20 38.03 -72.72
CA LYS A 190 -106.26 37.62 -73.68
C LYS A 190 -107.61 38.24 -73.40
#